data_AF-A0A938GKU4-F1
#
_entry.id   AF-A0A938GKU4-F1
#
_cell.length_a   1.000
_cell.length_b   1.000
_cell.length_c   1.000
_cell.angle_alpha   90.00
_cell.angle_beta   90.00
_cell.angle_gamma   90.00
#
_symmetry.space_group_name_H-M   'P 1'
#
loop_
_entity.id
_entity.type
_entity.pdbx_description
1 polymer ?
#
loop_
_entity_poly.entity_id
_entity_poly.type
_entity_poly.pdbx_seq_one_letter_code
_entity_poly.pdbx_strand_id
1 'polypeptide(L)'
;MRSARLPWARPLIENSTAAEVLAWDFVEDDGSINTYVWLPEHDYAIIMRKMGDHSRRIITAYWVEFEHERRKLRWKYERRLPS
;
A
#
# COMPACT_ATOMS: atom_id res chain seq x y z
N MET A 1 16.99 14.43 14.42
CA MET A 1 17.04 13.02 14.85
C MET A 1 17.24 12.15 13.62
N ARG A 2 18.23 11.25 13.64
CA ARG A 2 18.62 10.40 12.50
C ARG A 2 17.86 9.07 12.59
N SER A 3 17.05 8.78 11.57
CA SER A 3 16.35 7.50 11.39
C SER A 3 17.39 6.36 11.27
N ALA A 4 17.32 5.40 12.18
CA ALA A 4 18.16 4.20 12.13
C ALA A 4 17.54 3.20 11.13
N ARG A 5 18.29 2.84 10.10
CA ARG A 5 17.96 1.69 9.23
C ARG A 5 17.93 0.44 10.10
N LEU A 6 16.73 -0.11 10.34
CA LEU A 6 16.55 -1.28 11.20
C LEU A 6 17.06 -2.55 10.48
N PRO A 7 17.99 -3.32 11.09
CA PRO A 7 18.57 -4.53 10.51
C PRO A 7 17.59 -5.73 10.45
N TRP A 8 16.36 -5.59 10.94
CA TRP A 8 15.34 -6.65 10.92
C TRP A 8 14.52 -6.73 9.64
N ALA A 9 14.71 -5.81 8.69
CA ALA A 9 14.00 -5.85 7.41
C ALA A 9 14.32 -7.12 6.60
N ARG A 10 15.53 -7.67 6.71
CA ARG A 10 15.98 -8.83 5.93
C ARG A 10 15.32 -10.16 6.32
N PRO A 11 15.25 -10.55 7.61
CA PRO A 11 14.55 -11.79 8.01
C PRO A 11 13.03 -11.75 7.77
N LEU A 12 12.40 -10.56 7.70
CA LEU A 12 10.99 -10.39 7.33
C LEU A 12 10.74 -10.62 5.83
N ILE A 13 11.72 -10.33 4.98
CA ILE A 13 11.66 -10.58 3.52
C ILE A 13 11.91 -12.06 3.20
N GLU A 14 12.70 -12.76 4.02
CA GLU A 14 13.08 -14.16 3.79
C GLU A 14 11.98 -15.18 4.13
N ASN A 15 10.88 -14.77 4.79
CA ASN A 15 9.69 -15.61 5.10
C ASN A 15 8.39 -15.14 4.40
N SER A 16 8.47 -14.31 3.35
CA SER A 16 7.31 -13.55 2.80
C SER A 16 6.47 -14.24 1.72
N THR A 17 6.49 -15.57 1.59
CA THR A 17 5.75 -16.31 0.55
C THR A 17 4.23 -16.43 0.80
N ALA A 18 3.60 -15.44 1.44
CA ALA A 18 2.19 -15.51 1.84
C ALA A 18 1.27 -14.67 0.93
N ALA A 19 0.04 -15.14 0.71
CA ALA A 19 -1.01 -14.55 -0.13
C ALA A 19 -1.61 -13.24 0.44
N GLU A 20 -0.80 -12.45 1.15
CA GLU A 20 -1.24 -11.39 2.06
C GLU A 20 -1.11 -9.98 1.47
N VAL A 21 -0.50 -9.86 0.29
CA VAL A 21 -0.41 -8.57 -0.40
C VAL A 21 -1.75 -8.23 -1.03
N LEU A 22 -2.42 -7.22 -0.48
CA LEU A 22 -3.66 -6.67 -1.03
C LEU A 22 -3.31 -5.57 -2.05
N ALA A 23 -3.58 -5.83 -3.32
CA ALA A 23 -3.40 -4.85 -4.39
C ALA A 23 -4.73 -4.52 -5.04
N TRP A 24 -5.09 -3.24 -5.13
CA TRP A 24 -6.35 -2.81 -5.71
C TRP A 24 -6.29 -1.41 -6.30
N ASP A 25 -7.14 -1.14 -7.29
CA ASP A 25 -7.35 0.19 -7.83
C ASP A 25 -8.55 0.85 -7.14
N PHE A 26 -8.42 2.11 -6.76
CA PHE A 26 -9.45 2.90 -6.11
C PHE A 26 -9.55 4.28 -6.77
N VAL A 27 -10.78 4.74 -7.04
CA VAL A 27 -11.03 6.08 -7.56
C VAL A 27 -11.05 7.05 -6.39
N GLU A 28 -10.08 7.97 -6.36
CA GLU A 28 -10.09 9.06 -5.39
C GLU A 28 -11.19 10.07 -5.71
N ASP A 29 -11.52 10.93 -4.74
CA ASP A 29 -12.60 11.92 -4.88
C ASP A 29 -12.36 12.94 -6.02
N ASP A 30 -11.10 13.10 -6.47
CA ASP A 30 -10.71 13.94 -7.61
C ASP A 30 -10.90 13.24 -8.97
N GLY A 31 -11.43 12.01 -8.99
CA GLY A 31 -11.61 11.18 -10.18
C GLY A 31 -10.33 10.49 -10.66
N SER A 32 -9.19 10.70 -9.98
CA SER A 32 -7.94 9.99 -10.30
C SER A 32 -8.00 8.54 -9.80
N ILE A 33 -7.37 7.63 -10.55
CA ILE A 33 -7.25 6.23 -10.14
C ILE A 33 -5.91 6.04 -9.44
N ASN A 34 -5.96 5.63 -8.18
CA ASN A 34 -4.79 5.24 -7.42
C ASN A 34 -4.79 3.73 -7.18
N THR A 35 -3.66 3.11 -7.45
CA THR A 35 -3.37 1.73 -7.07
C THR A 35 -2.78 1.72 -5.67
N TYR A 36 -3.45 1.02 -4.77
CA TYR A 36 -2.97 0.73 -3.43
C TYR A 36 -2.38 -0.67 -3.42
N VAL A 37 -1.20 -0.80 -2.84
CA VAL A 37 -0.55 -2.08 -2.56
C VAL A 37 -0.23 -2.08 -1.08
N TRP A 38 -0.95 -2.88 -0.31
CA TRP A 38 -0.82 -2.93 1.13
C TRP A 38 -0.49 -4.34 1.58
N LEU A 39 0.49 -4.42 2.47
CA LEU A 39 0.93 -5.63 3.16
C LEU A 39 0.48 -5.50 4.61
N PRO A 40 -0.67 -6.07 5.01
CA PRO A 40 -1.20 -5.94 6.36
C PRO A 40 -0.25 -6.51 7.42
N GLU A 41 0.37 -7.66 7.17
CA GLU A 41 1.30 -8.30 8.13
C GLU A 41 2.58 -7.50 8.38
N HIS A 42 3.02 -6.72 7.39
CA HIS A 42 4.20 -5.87 7.51
C HIS A 42 3.86 -4.43 7.84
N ASP A 43 2.57 -4.10 7.95
CA ASP A 43 2.11 -2.72 8.09
C ASP A 43 2.79 -1.80 7.08
N TYR A 44 2.76 -2.17 5.81
CA TYR A 44 3.44 -1.39 4.78
C TYR A 44 2.54 -1.15 3.58
N ALA A 45 2.30 0.10 3.24
CA ALA A 45 1.43 0.51 2.15
C ALA A 45 2.20 1.34 1.12
N ILE A 46 1.94 1.06 -0.15
CA ILE A 46 2.43 1.80 -1.31
C ILE A 46 1.21 2.31 -2.06
N ILE A 47 1.24 3.58 -2.42
CA ILE A 47 0.20 4.23 -3.22
C ILE A 47 0.84 4.72 -4.51
N MET A 48 0.27 4.29 -5.62
CA MET A 48 0.67 4.71 -6.97
C MET A 48 -0.51 5.37 -7.66
N ARG A 49 -0.29 6.44 -8.40
CA ARG A 49 -1.30 7.06 -9.24
C ARG A 49 -1.18 6.53 -10.66
N LYS A 50 -2.31 6.10 -11.23
CA LYS A 50 -2.42 5.71 -12.64
C LYS A 50 -2.52 6.98 -13.48
N MET A 51 -1.65 7.09 -14.47
CA MET A 51 -1.62 8.17 -15.42
C MET A 51 -2.39 7.75 -16.69
N GLY A 52 -2.85 8.73 -17.47
CA GLY A 52 -3.64 8.49 -18.68
C GLY A 52 -2.89 7.73 -19.80
N ASP A 53 -1.57 7.62 -19.70
CA ASP A 53 -0.68 6.92 -20.64
C ASP A 53 -0.38 5.47 -20.23
N HIS A 54 -1.18 4.89 -19.31
CA HIS A 54 -0.97 3.58 -18.68
C HIS A 54 0.25 3.50 -17.75
N SER A 55 1.02 4.57 -17.58
CA SER A 55 2.09 4.61 -16.59
C SER A 55 1.54 4.73 -15.18
N ARG A 56 2.32 4.29 -14.18
CA ARG A 56 2.00 4.45 -12.76
C ARG A 56 3.13 5.19 -12.09
N ARG A 57 2.81 6.24 -11.33
CA ARG A 57 3.79 7.01 -10.55
C ARG A 57 3.59 6.72 -9.08
N ILE A 58 4.65 6.32 -8.39
CA ILE A 58 4.62 6.18 -6.92
C ILE A 58 4.37 7.57 -6.33
N ILE A 59 3.29 7.67 -5.56
CA ILE A 59 2.95 8.87 -4.81
C ILE A 59 3.62 8.81 -3.44
N THR A 60 3.44 7.69 -2.74
CA THR A 60 4.00 7.49 -1.40
C THR A 60 4.15 6.00 -1.08
N ALA A 61 5.06 5.71 -0.15
CA ALA A 61 5.22 4.41 0.47
C ALA A 61 5.55 4.63 1.95
N TYR A 62 4.81 4.00 2.85
CA TYR A 62 4.90 4.28 4.28
C TYR A 62 4.51 3.07 5.12
N TRP A 63 4.99 3.07 6.37
CA TRP A 63 4.60 2.11 7.38
C TRP A 63 3.26 2.52 8.00
N VAL A 64 2.34 1.58 8.13
CA VAL A 64 0.99 1.74 8.67
C VAL A 64 1.06 1.53 10.18
N GLU A 65 1.53 2.54 10.88
CA GLU A 65 1.80 2.45 12.32
C GLU A 65 0.50 2.36 13.14
N PHE A 66 -0.57 3.03 12.68
CA PHE A 66 -1.79 3.18 13.47
C PHE A 66 -2.96 2.33 12.96
N GLU A 67 -3.77 1.80 13.88
CA GLU A 67 -4.98 1.02 13.54
C GLU A 67 -6.00 1.79 12.69
N HIS A 68 -6.12 3.11 12.87
CA HIS A 68 -7.05 3.91 12.08
C HIS A 68 -6.65 3.96 10.59
N GLU A 69 -5.36 3.92 10.28
CA GLU A 69 -4.86 3.85 8.90
C GLU A 69 -5.15 2.48 8.28
N ARG A 70 -4.96 1.39 9.03
CA ARG A 70 -5.31 0.02 8.59
C ARG A 70 -6.79 -0.08 8.27
N ARG A 71 -7.66 0.48 9.12
CA ARG A 71 -9.11 0.56 8.88
C ARG A 71 -9.43 1.34 7.61
N LYS A 72 -8.74 2.46 7.38
CA LYS A 72 -8.93 3.27 6.16
C LYS A 72 -8.52 2.50 4.91
N LEU A 73 -7.39 1.79 4.95
CA LEU A 73 -6.93 0.95 3.84
C LEU A 73 -7.89 -0.21 3.56
N ARG A 74 -8.37 -0.91 4.60
CA ARG A 74 -9.41 -1.95 4.46
C ARG A 74 -10.68 -1.41 3.83
N TRP A 75 -11.17 -0.27 4.29
CA TRP A 75 -12.37 0.37 3.72
C TRP A 75 -12.19 0.71 2.23
N LYS A 76 -11.00 1.20 1.83
CA LYS A 76 -10.68 1.43 0.41
C LYS A 76 -10.61 0.13 -0.38
N TYR A 77 -10.08 -0.94 0.21
CA TYR A 77 -10.00 -2.26 -0.42
C TYR A 77 -11.38 -2.87 -0.65
N GLU A 78 -12.32 -2.72 0.28
CA GLU A 78 -13.71 -3.18 0.13
C GLU A 78 -14.45 -2.43 -0.98
N ARG A 79 -14.12 -1.15 -1.19
CA ARG A 79 -14.70 -0.27 -2.22
C ARG A 79 -13.85 -0.17 -3.48
N ARG A 80 -12.95 -1.14 -3.70
CA ARG A 80 -12.10 -1.18 -4.87
C ARG A 80 -12.91 -1.25 -6.17
N LEU A 81 -12.29 -0.81 -7.26
CA LEU A 81 -12.80 -1.10 -8.58
C LEU A 81 -12.74 -2.63 -8.82
N PRO A 82 -13.77 -3.22 -9.43
CA PRO A 82 -13.69 -4.60 -9.90
C PRO A 82 -12.56 -4.72 -10.93
N SER A 83 -11.68 -5.71 -10.75
CA SER A 83 -10.63 -6.06 -11.73
C SER A 83 -11.21 -6.63 -13.01
#